data_AF-A0A257T4K7-F1
#
_entry.id   AF-A0A257T4K7-F1
#
_cell.length_a   1.000
_cell.length_b   1.000
_cell.length_c   1.000
_cell.angle_alpha   90.00
_cell.angle_beta   90.00
_cell.angle_gamma   90.00
#
_symmetry.space_group_name_H-M   'P 1'
#
loop_
_entity.id
_entity.type
_entity.pdbx_description
1 polymer ?
#
loop_
_entity_poly.entity_id
_entity_poly.type
_entity_poly.pdbx_seq_one_letter_code
_entity_poly.pdbx_strand_id
1 'polypeptide(L)'
;MAKRNAILCQPVHLVELDLLIGGQRLPLAKPLPPARYYAFVSRADQRPMCQIVPWGVRQPLPTIAIPLLPGDPDVALELGAVFEETYERGGYDNDVDYTAPSPARLDDADSQWAAELARQGS
;
A
#
# COMPACT_ATOMS: atom_id res chain seq x y z
N MET A 1 -8.27 16.52 -3.21
CA MET A 1 -9.07 16.12 -4.39
C MET A 1 -8.55 16.72 -5.71
N ALA A 2 -8.18 18.01 -5.78
CA ALA A 2 -7.77 18.65 -7.05
C ALA A 2 -6.58 17.99 -7.78
N LYS A 3 -5.51 17.61 -7.05
CA LYS A 3 -4.31 17.00 -7.66
C LYS A 3 -4.60 15.65 -8.34
N ARG A 4 -5.41 14.80 -7.69
CA ARG A 4 -5.80 13.49 -8.23
C ARG A 4 -6.62 13.63 -9.50
N ASN A 5 -7.65 14.48 -9.49
CA ASN A 5 -8.50 14.70 -10.66
C ASN A 5 -7.69 15.30 -11.83
N ALA A 6 -6.75 16.21 -11.57
CA ALA A 6 -5.87 16.75 -12.61
C ALA A 6 -5.02 15.67 -13.29
N ILE A 7 -4.50 14.69 -12.53
CA ILE A 7 -3.73 13.55 -13.07
C ILE A 7 -4.65 12.57 -13.83
N LEU A 8 -5.86 12.33 -13.32
CA LEU A 8 -6.87 11.51 -14.00
C LEU A 8 -7.38 12.14 -15.31
N CYS A 9 -7.15 13.43 -15.54
CA CYS A 9 -7.42 14.09 -16.81
C CYS A 9 -6.27 13.98 -17.83
N GLN A 10 -5.09 13.48 -17.42
CA GLN A 10 -3.93 13.32 -18.29
C GLN A 10 -3.82 11.87 -18.79
N PRO A 11 -3.21 11.63 -19.97
CA PRO A 11 -3.00 10.28 -20.53
C PRO A 11 -1.84 9.55 -19.83
N VAL A 12 -1.86 9.51 -18.50
CA VAL A 12 -0.83 8.87 -17.67
C VAL A 12 -1.46 7.74 -16.85
N HIS A 13 -0.74 6.65 -16.65
CA HIS A 13 -1.15 5.63 -15.69
C HIS A 13 -0.93 6.15 -14.26
N LEU A 14 -1.82 5.79 -13.34
CA LEU A 14 -1.75 6.20 -11.95
C LEU A 14 -1.76 4.97 -11.05
N VAL A 15 -0.72 4.83 -10.23
CA VAL A 15 -0.65 3.84 -9.16
C VAL A 15 -0.66 4.56 -7.82
N GLU A 16 -1.68 4.32 -6.99
CA GLU A 16 -1.80 4.91 -5.65
C GLU A 16 -1.65 3.80 -4.60
N LEU A 17 -0.74 3.98 -3.64
CA LEU A 17 -0.63 3.12 -2.45
C LEU A 17 -1.35 3.79 -1.28
N ASP A 18 -2.38 3.12 -0.76
CA ASP A 18 -3.14 3.52 0.42
C ASP A 18 -2.68 2.70 1.63
N LEU A 19 -1.72 3.27 2.36
CA LEU A 19 -1.19 2.76 3.63
C LEU A 19 -1.75 3.53 4.83
N LEU A 20 -2.95 4.11 4.71
CA LEU A 20 -3.47 5.03 5.72
C LEU A 20 -3.56 4.38 7.11
N ILE A 21 -2.79 4.94 8.02
CA ILE A 21 -2.78 4.62 9.44
C ILE A 21 -3.94 5.35 10.16
N GLY A 22 -4.24 6.56 9.69
CA GLY A 22 -5.37 7.40 10.08
C GLY A 22 -5.76 8.35 8.96
N GLY A 23 -6.99 8.87 8.99
CA GLY A 23 -7.55 9.72 7.92
C GLY A 23 -8.74 9.09 7.20
N GLN A 24 -9.36 9.84 6.30
CA GLN A 24 -10.48 9.35 5.47
C GLN A 24 -9.96 8.81 4.14
N ARG A 25 -10.34 7.57 3.82
CA ARG A 25 -10.14 7.02 2.48
C ARG A 25 -10.91 7.82 1.46
N LEU A 26 -10.37 7.88 0.24
CA LEU A 26 -11.03 8.53 -0.88
C LEU A 26 -12.37 7.83 -1.16
N PRO A 27 -13.47 8.58 -1.36
CA PRO A 27 -14.75 8.00 -1.71
C PRO A 27 -14.62 7.36 -3.10
N LEU A 28 -14.89 6.06 -3.16
CA LEU A 28 -14.97 5.29 -4.41
C LEU A 28 -16.44 5.04 -4.75
N ALA A 29 -16.73 4.93 -6.05
CA ALA A 29 -18.09 4.67 -6.54
C ALA A 29 -18.64 3.30 -6.11
N LYS A 30 -17.75 2.36 -5.77
CA LYS A 30 -18.10 1.04 -5.24
C LYS A 30 -17.44 0.85 -3.87
N PRO A 31 -18.09 0.11 -2.94
CA PRO A 31 -17.47 -0.25 -1.68
C PRO A 31 -16.20 -1.09 -1.93
N LEU A 32 -15.16 -0.82 -1.15
CA LEU A 32 -13.93 -1.60 -1.19
C LEU A 32 -14.13 -2.98 -0.57
N PRO A 33 -13.43 -4.02 -1.08
CA PRO A 33 -13.34 -5.28 -0.36
C PRO A 33 -12.73 -5.04 1.04
N PRO A 34 -13.13 -5.80 2.07
CA PRO A 34 -12.63 -5.60 3.43
C PRO A 34 -11.12 -5.86 3.48
N ALA A 35 -10.35 -4.81 3.73
CA ALA A 35 -8.91 -4.87 3.91
C ALA A 35 -8.41 -3.61 4.62
N ARG A 36 -7.16 -3.65 5.05
CA ARG A 36 -6.54 -2.54 5.77
C ARG A 36 -5.81 -1.59 4.83
N TYR A 37 -5.17 -2.14 3.81
CA TYR A 37 -4.35 -1.40 2.87
C TYR A 37 -4.76 -1.76 1.45
N TYR A 38 -4.53 -0.83 0.53
CA TYR A 38 -4.92 -0.99 -0.86
C TYR A 38 -3.87 -0.41 -1.79
N ALA A 39 -3.76 -1.00 -2.97
CA ALA A 39 -3.12 -0.38 -4.11
C ALA A 39 -4.16 -0.22 -5.21
N PHE A 40 -4.18 0.97 -5.81
CA PHE A 40 -5.06 1.31 -6.91
C PHE A 40 -4.22 1.48 -8.16
N VAL A 41 -4.48 0.66 -9.18
CA VAL A 41 -3.85 0.79 -10.49
C VAL A 41 -4.92 1.28 -11.47
N SER A 42 -4.84 2.56 -11.83
CA SER A 42 -5.70 3.19 -12.83
C SER A 42 -4.92 3.38 -14.13
N ARG A 43 -5.22 2.54 -15.12
CA ARG A 43 -4.63 2.65 -16.45
C ARG A 43 -5.37 3.71 -17.26
N ALA A 44 -4.65 4.53 -18.03
CA ALA A 44 -5.24 5.65 -18.76
C ALA A 44 -6.30 5.20 -19.78
N ASP A 45 -6.10 4.04 -20.40
CA ASP A 45 -6.93 3.39 -21.41
C ASP A 45 -8.13 2.61 -20.84
N GLN A 46 -8.14 2.32 -19.54
CA GLN A 46 -9.21 1.55 -18.87
C GLN A 46 -10.15 2.40 -18.01
N ARG A 47 -10.02 3.73 -18.06
CA ARG A 47 -10.83 4.63 -17.23
C ARG A 47 -12.32 4.53 -17.58
N PRO A 48 -13.23 4.62 -16.59
CA PRO A 48 -12.98 4.97 -15.17
C PRO A 48 -12.69 3.75 -14.27
N MET A 49 -12.42 2.56 -14.83
CA MET A 49 -12.09 1.38 -14.03
C MET A 49 -10.71 1.53 -13.39
N CYS A 50 -10.53 0.93 -12.21
CA CYS A 50 -9.23 0.75 -11.58
C CYS A 50 -9.15 -0.67 -11.03
N GLN A 51 -7.95 -1.23 -11.08
CA GLN A 51 -7.63 -2.48 -10.40
C GLN A 51 -7.32 -2.16 -8.94
N ILE A 52 -7.84 -2.99 -8.04
CA ILE A 52 -7.68 -2.85 -6.59
C ILE A 52 -6.95 -4.09 -6.09
N VAL A 53 -5.84 -3.88 -5.39
CA VAL A 53 -5.09 -4.94 -4.73
C VAL A 53 -5.19 -4.70 -3.22
N PRO A 54 -6.08 -5.41 -2.50
CA PRO A 54 -6.23 -5.27 -1.05
C PRO A 54 -5.27 -6.17 -0.28
N TRP A 55 -4.80 -5.73 0.89
CA TRP A 55 -4.12 -6.60 1.86
C TRP A 55 -4.31 -6.17 3.32
N GLY A 56 -4.05 -7.10 4.23
CA GLY A 56 -4.07 -6.92 5.69
C GLY A 56 -2.67 -6.82 6.29
N VAL A 57 -2.60 -6.46 7.59
CA VAL A 57 -1.33 -6.27 8.30
C VAL A 57 -0.52 -7.57 8.48
N ARG A 58 -1.20 -8.73 8.51
CA ARG A 58 -0.57 -10.04 8.68
C ARG A 58 -0.21 -10.72 7.35
N GLN A 59 -0.64 -10.14 6.23
CA GLN A 59 -0.36 -10.68 4.90
C GLN A 59 0.97 -10.11 4.40
N PRO A 60 1.74 -10.88 3.61
CA PRO A 60 2.90 -10.34 2.93
C PRO A 60 2.48 -9.17 2.03
N LEU A 61 3.38 -8.20 1.84
CA LEU A 61 3.14 -7.10 0.91
C LEU A 61 2.96 -7.66 -0.51
N PRO A 62 1.96 -7.18 -1.27
CA PRO A 62 1.62 -7.79 -2.55
C PRO A 62 2.56 -7.36 -3.67
N THR A 63 2.62 -8.18 -4.71
CA THR A 63 3.13 -7.77 -6.02
C THR A 63 2.12 -6.89 -6.74
N ILE A 64 2.56 -5.75 -7.26
CA ILE A 64 1.72 -4.83 -8.05
C ILE A 64 2.16 -4.86 -9.51
N ALA A 65 1.20 -5.02 -10.42
CA ALA A 65 1.42 -4.87 -11.85
C ALA A 65 1.50 -3.37 -12.19
N ILE A 66 2.70 -2.88 -12.52
CA ILE A 66 2.96 -1.50 -12.88
C ILE A 66 2.82 -1.37 -14.41
N PRO A 67 1.83 -0.59 -14.88
CA PRO A 67 1.65 -0.37 -16.31
C PRO A 67 2.75 0.55 -16.84
N LEU A 68 3.32 0.16 -17.98
CA LEU A 68 4.30 0.93 -18.73
C LEU A 68 3.62 1.75 -19.83
N LEU A 69 4.28 1.96 -20.97
CA LEU A 69 3.68 2.64 -22.11
C LEU A 69 2.60 1.77 -22.76
N PRO A 70 1.64 2.36 -23.49
CA PRO A 70 0.64 1.60 -24.21
C PRO A 70 1.26 0.56 -25.16
N GLY A 71 0.88 -0.71 -24.99
CA GLY A 71 1.38 -1.83 -25.78
C GLY A 71 2.50 -2.63 -25.10
N ASP A 72 3.13 -2.09 -24.07
CA ASP A 72 4.10 -2.82 -23.26
C ASP A 72 3.40 -3.68 -22.20
N PRO A 73 3.92 -4.87 -21.88
CA PRO A 73 3.40 -5.66 -20.77
C PRO A 73 3.69 -4.97 -19.43
N ASP A 74 2.80 -5.18 -18.46
CA ASP A 74 3.00 -4.70 -17.09
C ASP A 74 4.27 -5.32 -16.49
N VAL A 75 4.97 -4.52 -15.66
CA VAL A 75 6.11 -4.99 -14.86
C VAL A 75 5.63 -5.33 -13.46
N ALA A 76 6.04 -6.50 -12.96
CA ALA A 76 5.78 -6.91 -11.59
C ALA A 76 6.67 -6.14 -10.61
N LEU A 77 6.06 -5.39 -9.70
CA LEU A 77 6.73 -4.72 -8.58
C LEU A 77 6.46 -5.50 -7.29
N GLU A 78 7.46 -6.24 -6.84
CA GLU A 78 7.45 -6.96 -5.55
C GLU A 78 7.58 -5.96 -4.40
N LEU A 79 6.45 -5.47 -3.84
CA LEU A 79 6.50 -4.46 -2.79
C LEU A 79 7.27 -4.92 -1.56
N GLY A 80 7.19 -6.20 -1.20
CA GLY A 80 7.94 -6.77 -0.07
C GLY A 80 9.44 -6.52 -0.22
N ALA A 81 10.01 -6.87 -1.36
CA ALA A 81 11.44 -6.69 -1.63
C ALA A 81 11.86 -5.22 -1.64
N VAL A 82 11.03 -4.33 -2.20
CA VAL A 82 11.30 -2.88 -2.20
C VAL A 82 11.33 -2.32 -0.78
N PHE A 83 10.39 -2.76 0.07
CA PHE A 83 10.34 -2.33 1.46
C PHE A 83 11.52 -2.87 2.26
N GLU A 84 11.88 -4.14 2.09
CA GLU A 84 13.04 -4.76 2.73
C GLU A 84 14.34 -4.05 2.35
N GLU A 85 14.59 -3.84 1.05
CA GLU A 85 15.77 -3.13 0.55
C GLU A 85 15.84 -1.69 1.08
N THR A 86 14.70 -1.00 1.14
CA THR A 86 14.63 0.37 1.68
C THR A 86 14.85 0.38 3.19
N TYR A 87 14.33 -0.63 3.89
CA TYR A 87 14.47 -0.75 5.35
C TYR A 87 15.93 -0.98 5.74
N GLU A 88 16.58 -1.96 5.09
CA GLU A 88 17.98 -2.31 5.30
C GLU A 88 18.90 -1.14 4.96
N ARG A 89 18.73 -0.51 3.79
CA ARG A 89 19.57 0.62 3.37
C ARG A 89 19.36 1.87 4.21
N GLY A 90 18.15 2.06 4.72
CA GLY A 90 17.83 3.16 5.63
C GLY A 90 18.42 2.98 7.03
N GLY A 91 18.84 1.78 7.40
CA GLY A 91 19.34 1.49 8.74
C GLY A 91 18.27 1.64 9.83
N TYR A 92 16.99 1.52 9.45
CA TYR A 92 15.85 1.79 10.34
C TYR A 92 15.80 0.87 11.57
N ASP A 93 16.53 -0.24 11.54
CA ASP A 93 16.70 -1.13 12.69
C ASP A 93 17.25 -0.41 13.94
N ASN A 94 18.04 0.65 13.74
CA ASN A 94 18.59 1.46 14.83
C ASN A 94 17.67 2.65 15.23
N ASP A 95 16.72 3.02 14.38
CA ASP A 95 15.90 4.23 14.54
C ASP A 95 14.46 3.90 14.96
N VAL A 96 14.00 2.67 14.76
CA VAL A 96 12.64 2.23 15.06
C VAL A 96 12.59 1.53 16.42
N ASP A 97 11.94 2.17 17.39
CA ASP A 97 11.66 1.56 18.69
C ASP A 97 10.45 0.61 18.59
N TYR A 98 10.74 -0.68 18.46
CA TYR A 98 9.75 -1.76 18.41
C TYR A 98 9.07 -2.06 19.76
N THR A 99 9.53 -1.43 20.85
CA THR A 99 8.90 -1.56 22.17
C THR A 99 7.82 -0.50 22.41
N ALA A 100 7.84 0.58 21.62
CA ALA A 100 6.82 1.62 21.67
C ALA A 100 5.48 1.12 21.07
N PRO A 101 4.33 1.63 21.56
CA PRO A 101 3.03 1.29 20.99
C PRO A 101 2.97 1.73 19.52
N SER A 102 2.46 0.85 18.66
CA SER A 102 2.32 1.15 17.23
C SER A 102 1.47 2.42 17.03
N PRO A 103 1.91 3.38 16.20
CA PRO A 103 1.08 4.52 15.83
C PRO A 103 -0.14 4.09 15.00
N ALA A 104 -0.16 2.85 14.49
CA ALA A 104 -1.30 2.27 13.83
C ALA A 104 -2.37 1.84 14.82
N ARG A 105 -3.59 2.33 14.59
CA ARG A 105 -4.78 1.91 15.34
C ARG A 105 -5.21 0.52 14.89
N LEU A 106 -4.45 -0.49 15.26
CA LEU A 106 -4.76 -1.90 15.03
C LEU A 106 -5.97 -2.31 15.90
N ASP A 107 -6.69 -3.35 15.51
CA ASP A 107 -7.64 -3.98 16.44
C ASP A 107 -6.85 -4.74 17.53
N ASP A 108 -7.54 -5.22 18.57
CA ASP A 108 -6.88 -5.85 19.71
C ASP A 108 -6.09 -7.11 19.29
N ALA A 109 -6.61 -7.88 18.34
CA ALA A 109 -5.97 -9.11 17.88
C ALA A 109 -4.72 -8.82 17.05
N ASP A 110 -4.78 -7.83 16.14
CA ASP A 110 -3.65 -7.37 15.35
C ASP A 110 -2.59 -6.68 16.21
N SER A 111 -3.00 -5.93 17.24
CA SER A 111 -2.09 -5.28 18.19
C SER A 111 -1.29 -6.31 18.98
N GLN A 112 -1.96 -7.33 19.51
CA GLN A 112 -1.31 -8.41 20.26
C GLN A 112 -0.36 -9.21 19.37
N TRP A 113 -0.79 -9.54 18.15
CA TRP A 113 0.06 -10.22 17.16
C TRP A 113 1.31 -9.40 16.84
N ALA A 114 1.17 -8.10 16.57
CA ALA A 114 2.31 -7.23 16.26
C ALA A 114 3.28 -7.11 17.45
N ALA A 115 2.77 -6.98 18.67
CA ALA A 115 3.58 -6.90 19.88
C ALA A 115 4.32 -8.22 20.21
N GLU A 116 3.74 -9.37 19.86
CA GLU A 116 4.42 -10.67 19.94
C GLU A 116 5.54 -10.77 18.91
N LEU A 117 5.29 -10.35 17.66
CA LEU A 117 6.29 -10.37 16.60
C LEU A 117 7.47 -9.45 16.92
N ALA A 118 7.20 -8.24 17.41
CA ALA A 118 8.21 -7.27 17.83
C ALA A 118 9.14 -7.81 18.94
N ARG A 119 8.60 -8.60 19.87
CA ARG A 119 9.40 -9.25 20.94
C ARG A 119 10.28 -10.39 20.45
N GLN A 120 9.95 -11.01 19.31
CA GLN A 120 10.72 -12.11 18.73
C GLN A 120 11.82 -11.64 17.77
N GLY A 121 11.66 -10.44 17.21
CA GLY A 121 12.60 -9.83 16.26
C GLY A 121 13.58 -8.81 16.86
N SER A 122 13.44 -8.48 18.15
CA SER A 122 14.41 -7.66 18.92
C SER A 122 15.44 -8.54 19.62
#